data_AF-A0A1H8C2V2-F1
#
_entry.id   AF-A0A1H8C2V2-F1
#
_cell.length_a   1.000
_cell.length_b   1.000
_cell.length_c   1.000
_cell.angle_alpha   90.00
_cell.angle_beta   90.00
_cell.angle_gamma   90.00
#
_symmetry.space_group_name_H-M   'P 1'
#
loop_
_entity.id
_entity.type
_entity.pdbx_description
1 polymer ?
#
loop_
_entity_poly.entity_id
_entity_poly.type
_entity_poly.pdbx_seq_one_letter_code
_entity_poly.pdbx_strand_id
1 'polypeptide(L)'
;MNHIYELQKGVRQMVLFTCPKRYEAYATKRLYSQNMDFVLQPAGKNNLNFYIGRKECLNAIRLIVTRPLNELTPEEDFILGTMLGYDLCAQCERYCERKTACKGRCDKCQHAQ
;
A
#
# COMPACT_ATOMS: atom_id res chain seq x y z
N MET A 1 -14.19 -2.98 9.77
CA MET A 1 -14.02 -3.52 11.14
C MET A 1 -13.19 -4.80 11.17
N ASN A 2 -13.31 -5.72 10.20
CA ASN A 2 -12.52 -6.97 10.17
C ASN A 2 -11.00 -6.80 10.06
N HIS A 3 -10.49 -5.82 9.29
CA HIS A 3 -9.05 -5.71 9.05
C HIS A 3 -8.21 -5.34 10.29
N ILE A 4 -8.78 -4.62 11.25
CA ILE A 4 -8.07 -4.30 12.51
C ILE A 4 -7.89 -5.58 13.36
N TYR A 5 -8.86 -6.49 13.32
CA TYR A 5 -8.75 -7.79 14.01
C TYR A 5 -7.71 -8.71 13.36
N GLU A 6 -7.60 -8.70 12.03
CA GLU A 6 -6.56 -9.47 11.31
C GLU A 6 -5.14 -8.98 11.65
N LEU A 7 -4.97 -7.65 11.77
CA LEU A 7 -3.72 -7.04 12.21
C LEU A 7 -3.37 -7.49 13.65
N GLN A 8 -4.36 -7.48 14.55
CA GLN A 8 -4.18 -7.90 15.95
C GLN A 8 -3.86 -9.39 16.12
N LYS A 9 -4.29 -10.24 15.18
CA LYS A 9 -3.95 -11.67 15.15
C LYS A 9 -2.60 -11.98 14.49
N GLY A 10 -1.89 -10.97 13.99
CA GLY A 10 -0.58 -11.14 13.35
C GLY A 10 -0.63 -11.79 11.97
N VAL A 11 -1.80 -11.89 11.33
CA VAL A 11 -1.97 -12.50 10.01
C VAL A 11 -1.37 -11.62 8.91
N ARG A 12 -1.31 -10.30 9.13
CA ARG A 12 -0.73 -9.32 8.21
C ARG A 12 0.10 -8.32 8.98
N GLN A 13 1.26 -7.94 8.44
CA GLN A 13 2.17 -6.99 9.07
C GLN A 13 1.69 -5.53 8.93
N MET A 14 0.83 -5.27 7.94
CA MET A 14 0.23 -3.98 7.67
C MET A 14 -1.13 -4.12 6.98
N VAL A 15 -2.00 -3.16 7.21
CA VAL A 15 -3.32 -3.01 6.59
C VAL A 15 -3.42 -1.65 5.92
N LEU A 16 -4.01 -1.64 4.73
CA LEU A 16 -4.47 -0.43 4.05
C LEU A 16 -6.00 -0.32 4.21
N PHE A 17 -6.46 0.82 4.71
CA PHE A 17 -7.87 1.17 4.79
C PHE A 17 -8.12 2.52 4.13
N THR A 18 -9.06 2.60 3.20
CA THR A 18 -9.44 3.84 2.53
C THR A 18 -10.77 4.35 3.05
N CYS A 19 -10.86 5.62 3.43
CA CYS A 19 -12.12 6.25 3.82
C CYS A 19 -12.24 7.70 3.36
N PRO A 20 -13.46 8.27 3.33
CA PRO A 20 -13.65 9.68 3.04
C PRO A 20 -12.94 10.59 4.06
N LYS A 21 -12.32 11.67 3.57
CA LYS A 21 -11.53 12.63 4.36
C LYS A 21 -12.31 13.24 5.53
N ARG A 22 -13.64 13.39 5.40
CA ARG A 22 -14.51 13.85 6.50
C ARG A 22 -14.45 12.98 7.77
N TYR A 23 -14.01 11.72 7.66
CA TYR A 23 -13.86 10.81 8.79
C TYR A 23 -12.44 10.79 9.38
N GLU A 24 -11.51 11.61 8.87
CA GLU A 24 -10.11 11.64 9.31
C GLU A 24 -9.98 11.77 10.82
N ALA A 25 -10.59 12.81 11.40
CA ALA A 25 -10.50 13.09 12.84
C ALA A 25 -11.05 11.96 13.71
N TYR A 26 -12.14 11.31 13.26
CA TYR A 26 -12.72 10.17 13.98
C TYR A 26 -11.80 8.95 13.91
N ALA A 27 -11.28 8.64 12.73
CA ALA A 27 -10.42 7.49 12.49
C ALA A 27 -9.08 7.63 13.23
N THR A 28 -8.42 8.78 13.14
CA THR A 28 -7.14 9.03 13.83
C THR A 28 -7.30 8.96 15.35
N LYS A 29 -8.34 9.57 15.91
CA LYS A 29 -8.64 9.50 17.35
C LYS A 29 -8.76 8.05 17.84
N ARG A 30 -9.44 7.19 17.07
CA ARG A 30 -9.59 5.77 17.39
C ARG A 30 -8.25 5.02 17.31
N LEU A 31 -7.42 5.28 16.29
CA LEU A 31 -6.11 4.64 16.16
C LEU A 31 -5.17 5.03 17.31
N TYR A 32 -5.17 6.32 17.69
CA TYR A 32 -4.41 6.79 18.84
C TYR A 32 -4.87 6.15 20.15
N SER A 33 -6.19 6.01 20.38
CA SER A 33 -6.68 5.36 21.61
C SER A 33 -6.36 3.87 21.70
N GLN A 34 -6.01 3.24 20.58
CA GLN A 34 -5.58 1.85 20.52
C GLN A 34 -4.04 1.70 20.45
N ASN A 35 -3.29 2.80 20.60
CA ASN A 35 -1.83 2.84 20.51
C ASN A 35 -1.28 2.21 19.21
N MET A 36 -1.98 2.45 18.09
CA MET A 36 -1.60 1.92 16.78
C MET A 36 -0.80 2.97 16.01
N ASP A 37 0.35 2.57 15.47
CA ASP A 37 1.10 3.38 14.51
C ASP A 37 0.40 3.38 13.15
N PHE A 38 0.41 4.54 12.47
CA PHE A 38 -0.17 4.67 11.15
C PHE A 38 0.50 5.75 10.28
N VAL A 39 0.22 5.70 8.97
CA VAL A 39 0.57 6.71 7.96
C VAL A 39 -0.68 7.09 7.19
N LEU A 40 -0.87 8.39 6.95
CA LEU A 40 -1.96 8.92 6.14
C LEU A 40 -1.45 9.35 4.78
N GLN A 41 -2.23 9.06 3.74
CA GLN A 41 -1.96 9.52 2.38
C GLN A 41 -3.26 9.94 1.70
N PRO A 42 -3.33 11.13 1.07
CA PRO A 42 -4.42 11.49 0.19
C PRO A 42 -4.65 10.47 -0.93
N ALA A 43 -5.90 10.04 -1.12
CA ALA A 43 -6.33 9.14 -2.18
C ALA A 43 -7.34 9.86 -3.08
N GLY A 44 -6.82 10.69 -3.99
CA GLY A 44 -7.64 11.62 -4.78
C GLY A 44 -8.16 12.79 -3.95
N LYS A 45 -9.29 13.39 -4.35
CA LYS A 45 -9.79 14.64 -3.75
C LYS A 45 -10.42 14.45 -2.36
N ASN A 46 -11.20 13.39 -2.19
CA ASN A 46 -12.10 13.27 -1.04
C ASN A 46 -11.84 12.03 -0.17
N ASN A 47 -10.84 11.21 -0.48
CA ASN A 47 -10.51 10.02 0.29
C ASN A 47 -9.09 10.08 0.87
N LEU A 48 -8.86 9.30 1.92
CA LEU A 48 -7.61 9.09 2.59
C LEU A 48 -7.32 7.60 2.71
N ASN A 49 -6.09 7.23 2.43
CA ASN A 49 -5.51 5.93 2.74
C ASN A 49 -4.88 5.99 4.14
N PHE A 50 -5.26 5.03 4.98
CA PHE A 50 -4.68 4.75 6.29
C PHE A 50 -3.86 3.47 6.17
N TYR A 51 -2.55 3.59 6.31
CA TYR A 51 -1.65 2.46 6.47
C TYR A 51 -1.43 2.25 7.96
N ILE A 52 -1.79 1.09 8.48
CA ILE A 52 -1.71 0.76 9.92
C ILE A 52 -0.91 -0.52 10.03
N GLY A 53 0.11 -0.57 10.88
CA GLY A 53 0.93 -1.77 11.00
C GLY A 53 2.24 -1.57 11.76
N ARG A 54 3.15 -2.51 11.55
CA ARG A 54 4.50 -2.52 12.10
C ARG A 54 5.28 -1.28 11.66
N LYS A 55 6.07 -0.69 12.57
CA LYS A 55 6.87 0.53 12.30
C LYS A 55 7.79 0.37 11.11
N GLU A 56 8.36 -0.82 10.94
CA GLU A 56 9.25 -1.20 9.85
C GLU A 56 8.52 -1.08 8.49
N CYS A 57 7.30 -1.62 8.39
CA CYS A 57 6.45 -1.49 7.20
C CYS A 57 6.04 -0.03 6.95
N LEU A 58 5.65 0.69 8.00
CA LEU A 58 5.25 2.09 7.87
C LEU A 58 6.40 3.00 7.44
N ASN A 59 7.63 2.73 7.89
CA ASN A 59 8.82 3.43 7.43
C ASN A 59 9.07 3.20 5.94
N ALA A 60 8.91 1.97 5.45
CA ALA A 60 9.00 1.68 4.02
C ALA A 60 7.89 2.38 3.21
N ILE A 61 6.65 2.38 3.70
CA ILE A 61 5.52 3.06 3.06
C ILE A 61 5.77 4.55 2.88
N ARG A 62 6.38 5.22 3.86
CA ARG A 62 6.73 6.66 3.74
C ARG A 62 7.66 6.96 2.58
N LEU A 63 8.48 5.99 2.17
CA LEU A 63 9.41 6.13 1.04
C LEU A 63 8.77 5.73 -0.30
N ILE A 64 7.93 4.69 -0.29
CA ILE A 64 7.31 4.14 -1.50
C ILE A 64 6.10 4.99 -1.94
N VAL A 65 5.23 5.30 -1.00
CA VAL A 65 3.91 5.88 -1.27
C VAL A 65 3.99 7.41 -1.22
N THR A 66 4.79 7.96 -2.14
CA THR A 66 4.95 9.41 -2.34
C THR A 66 4.05 9.96 -3.44
N ARG A 67 3.36 9.07 -4.17
CA ARG A 67 2.49 9.33 -5.32
C ARG A 67 1.21 8.48 -5.24
N PRO A 68 0.17 8.76 -6.03
CA PRO A 68 -1.00 7.91 -6.14
C PRO A 68 -0.64 6.44 -6.40
N LEU A 69 -1.40 5.50 -5.81
CA LEU A 69 -1.09 4.06 -5.88
C LEU A 69 -1.07 3.49 -7.30
N ASN A 70 -1.84 4.08 -8.23
CA ASN A 70 -1.86 3.71 -9.64
C ASN A 70 -0.59 4.12 -10.41
N GLU A 71 0.28 4.93 -9.81
CA GLU A 71 1.54 5.39 -10.41
C GLU A 71 2.77 4.66 -9.86
N LEU A 72 2.57 3.71 -8.94
CA LEU A 72 3.68 2.90 -8.42
C LEU A 72 4.32 2.06 -9.52
N THR A 73 5.64 1.91 -9.47
CA THR A 73 6.36 0.99 -10.35
C THR A 73 5.93 -0.47 -10.08
N PRO A 74 6.19 -1.42 -10.99
CA PRO A 74 5.96 -2.84 -10.72
C PRO A 74 6.67 -3.32 -9.44
N GLU A 75 7.89 -2.85 -9.17
CA GLU A 75 8.66 -3.16 -7.96
C GLU A 75 8.01 -2.58 -6.69
N GLU A 76 7.59 -1.33 -6.74
CA GLU A 76 6.95 -0.65 -5.60
C GLU A 76 5.61 -1.31 -5.23
N ASP A 77 4.81 -1.67 -6.23
CA ASP A 77 3.55 -2.41 -6.05
C ASP A 77 3.79 -3.85 -5.58
N PHE A 78 4.88 -4.49 -6.02
CA PHE A 78 5.29 -5.79 -5.49
C PHE A 78 5.54 -5.69 -3.97
N ILE A 79 6.38 -4.75 -3.56
CA ILE A 79 6.74 -4.53 -2.15
C ILE A 79 5.49 -4.17 -1.33
N LEU A 80 4.63 -3.29 -1.85
CA LEU A 80 3.37 -2.93 -1.21
C LEU A 80 2.46 -4.15 -0.99
N GLY A 81 2.24 -4.96 -2.03
CA GLY A 81 1.38 -6.14 -1.92
C GLY A 81 1.91 -7.18 -0.94
N THR A 82 3.23 -7.38 -0.91
CA THR A 82 3.88 -8.26 0.08
C THR A 82 3.67 -7.75 1.51
N MET A 83 3.80 -6.45 1.77
CA MET A 83 3.52 -5.87 3.10
C MET A 83 2.04 -5.99 3.51
N LEU A 84 1.13 -5.98 2.54
CA LEU A 84 -0.30 -6.22 2.75
C LEU A 84 -0.67 -7.70 2.93
N GLY A 85 0.32 -8.60 2.80
CA GLY A 85 0.14 -10.04 2.99
C GLY A 85 -0.53 -10.74 1.81
N TYR A 86 -0.35 -10.24 0.59
CA TYR A 86 -0.72 -10.99 -0.61
C TYR A 86 0.22 -12.18 -0.81
N ASP A 87 -0.30 -13.21 -1.48
CA ASP A 87 0.47 -14.39 -1.83
C ASP A 87 1.69 -14.02 -2.71
N LEU A 88 2.83 -14.65 -2.41
CA LEU A 88 4.09 -14.34 -3.07
C LEU A 88 4.05 -14.71 -4.56
N CYS A 89 3.50 -15.88 -4.89
CA CYS A 89 3.41 -16.34 -6.29
C CYS A 89 2.47 -15.45 -7.09
N ALA A 90 1.31 -15.08 -6.52
CA ALA A 90 0.39 -14.13 -7.17
C ALA A 90 1.04 -12.75 -7.42
N GLN A 91 1.88 -12.27 -6.50
CA GLN A 91 2.64 -11.04 -6.70
C GLN A 91 3.72 -11.18 -7.77
N CYS A 92 4.37 -12.35 -7.88
CA CYS A 92 5.31 -12.65 -8.97
C CYS A 92 4.62 -12.63 -10.33
N GLU A 93 3.46 -13.28 -10.45
CA GLU A 93 2.65 -13.29 -11.68
C GLU A 93 2.29 -11.85 -12.09
N ARG A 94 1.70 -11.08 -11.17
CA ARG A 94 1.32 -9.68 -11.40
C ARG A 94 2.51 -8.80 -11.77
N TYR A 95 3.67 -9.00 -11.15
CA TYR A 95 4.89 -8.27 -11.50
C TYR A 95 5.35 -8.57 -12.94
N CYS A 96 5.39 -9.85 -13.32
CA CYS A 96 5.73 -10.27 -14.67
C CYS A 96 4.76 -9.69 -15.72
N GLU A 97 3.45 -9.72 -15.44
CA GLU A 97 2.43 -9.11 -16.30
C GLU A 97 2.66 -7.62 -16.48
N ARG A 98 2.89 -6.87 -15.40
CA ARG A 98 3.11 -5.42 -15.47
C ARG A 98 4.41 -5.07 -16.21
N LYS A 99 5.48 -5.85 -16.03
CA LYS A 99 6.75 -5.66 -16.76
C LYS A 99 6.61 -5.97 -18.25
N THR A 100 5.88 -7.01 -18.61
CA THR A 100 5.69 -7.42 -20.01
C THR A 100 4.66 -6.55 -20.74
N ALA A 101 3.62 -6.07 -20.06
CA ALA A 101 2.67 -5.10 -20.62
C ALA A 101 3.33 -3.80 -21.07
N CYS A 102 4.41 -3.37 -20.39
CA CYS A 102 5.24 -2.23 -20.82
C CYS A 102 6.10 -2.55 -22.05
N LYS A 103 6.50 -3.80 -22.28
CA LYS A 103 7.32 -4.20 -23.45
C LYS A 103 6.57 -4.11 -24.78
N GLY A 104 5.23 -4.06 -24.76
CA GLY A 104 4.41 -3.95 -25.97
C GLY A 104 3.92 -2.53 -26.33
N ARG A 105 4.23 -1.49 -25.53
CA ARG A 105 3.60 -0.16 -25.66
C ARG A 105 4.51 1.05 -25.42
N CYS A 106 5.84 0.90 -25.38
CA CYS A 106 6.73 2.04 -25.10
C CYS A 106 8.04 1.99 -25.90
N ASP A 107 8.25 2.98 -26.78
CA ASP A 107 9.49 3.19 -27.54
C ASP A 107 10.71 3.52 -26.67
N LYS A 108 10.53 3.79 -25.36
CA LYS A 108 11.61 4.25 -24.45
C LYS A 108 12.27 3.14 -23.63
N CYS A 109 11.90 1.87 -23.82
CA CYS A 109 12.42 0.77 -23.00
C CYS A 109 13.51 -0.08 -23.69
N GLN A 110 14.00 0.30 -24.87
CA GLN A 110 14.96 -0.51 -25.65
C GLN A 110 16.44 -0.41 -25.20
N HIS A 111 16.77 0.29 -24.11
CA HIS A 111 18.18 0.56 -23.75
C HIS A 111 18.60 0.01 -22.37
N ALA A 112 17.86 -0.94 -21.80
CA ALA A 112 18.36 -1.72 -20.68
C ALA A 112 18.83 -3.10 -21.21
N GLN A 113 20.04 -3.13 -21.77
CA GLN A 113 20.86 -4.34 -21.85
C GLN A 113 21.83 -4.32 -20.67
#